data_AF-A0A848LU83-F1
#
_entry.id   AF-A0A848LU83-F1
#
_cell.length_a   1.000
_cell.length_b   1.000
_cell.length_c   1.000
_cell.angle_alpha   90.00
_cell.angle_beta   90.00
_cell.angle_gamma   90.00
#
_symmetry.space_group_name_H-M   'P 1'
#
loop_
_entity.id
_entity.type
_entity.pdbx_description
1 polymer ?
#
loop_
_entity_poly.entity_id
_entity_poly.type
_entity_poly.pdbx_seq_one_letter_code
_entity_poly.pdbx_strand_id
1 'polypeptide(L)'
;MKGKSAVLGLLAAGWAAVAPAQQAGEQLTGVYRKDGAELAVLQGDNETLLYYGAGFPQGQSVGTCECPLVLQKKDSATRWSLKSTDSEDTWTLRLEPGRLSLTGGSPECCGAGWPGEEAFSRQGAVPPRTCKVKAPRAYFHAPDARNTQRKAFVVAGDTVQAFVPAIEPDFVPARFAAKRVTVGMLRREQLECQPQQGSAPAASASTVDVKPIAGRWVAVDRKGKGFILNEYCDANVPSIDIKAPGVLNIDYGQEDEEVEVKGLKPGAAGAYSVDVQFSGGQRETLAWKVVDAKRSVIELRGRTQYFAKGQLYVREDKKGGIPVKKEKCEPHE
;
A
#
# COMPACT_ATOMS: atom_id res chain seq x y z
N MET A 1 -58.42 36.73 49.17
CA MET A 1 -57.42 36.21 50.13
C MET A 1 -57.27 34.72 49.90
N LYS A 2 -56.01 34.23 49.77
CA LYS A 2 -55.57 32.81 49.80
C LYS A 2 -56.05 31.94 48.62
N GLY A 3 -55.23 31.17 47.92
CA GLY A 3 -53.79 30.92 47.96
C GLY A 3 -53.47 30.10 46.70
N LYS A 4 -52.41 30.49 45.98
CA LYS A 4 -51.92 29.76 44.81
C LYS A 4 -50.89 28.73 45.29
N SER A 5 -51.19 27.45 45.18
CA SER A 5 -50.21 26.37 45.28
C SER A 5 -49.64 26.10 43.88
N ALA A 6 -48.39 26.49 43.66
CA ALA A 6 -47.64 26.14 42.46
C ALA A 6 -46.92 24.81 42.70
N VAL A 7 -47.33 23.77 41.95
CA VAL A 7 -46.62 22.50 41.85
C VAL A 7 -45.50 22.68 40.84
N LEU A 8 -44.25 22.65 41.30
CA LEU A 8 -43.05 22.60 40.45
C LEU A 8 -42.88 21.17 39.95
N GLY A 9 -43.26 20.91 38.71
CA GLY A 9 -42.92 19.66 38.00
C GLY A 9 -41.53 19.75 37.40
N LEU A 10 -40.58 18.98 37.91
CA LEU A 10 -39.31 18.72 37.24
C LEU A 10 -39.57 17.82 36.02
N LEU A 11 -39.52 18.39 34.82
CA LEU A 11 -39.38 17.63 33.57
C LEU A 11 -37.88 17.42 33.32
N ALA A 12 -37.38 16.25 33.69
CA ALA A 12 -36.10 15.76 33.23
C ALA A 12 -36.22 15.40 31.74
N ALA A 13 -35.87 16.34 30.86
CA ALA A 13 -35.67 16.06 29.45
C ALA A 13 -34.41 15.21 29.31
N GLY A 14 -34.58 13.89 29.25
CA GLY A 14 -33.54 12.96 28.84
C GLY A 14 -33.22 13.20 27.36
N TRP A 15 -32.07 13.81 27.09
CA TRP A 15 -31.51 13.91 25.75
C TRP A 15 -31.02 12.51 25.37
N ALA A 16 -31.88 11.73 24.71
CA ALA A 16 -31.43 10.58 23.95
C ALA A 16 -30.54 11.12 22.82
N ALA A 17 -29.24 10.91 22.93
CA ALA A 17 -28.28 11.17 21.87
C ALA A 17 -28.57 10.21 20.70
N VAL A 18 -29.44 10.63 19.81
CA VAL A 18 -29.62 9.98 18.51
C VAL A 18 -28.35 10.27 17.73
N ALA A 19 -27.43 9.30 17.70
CA ALA A 19 -26.31 9.34 16.76
C ALA A 19 -26.92 9.49 15.35
N PRO A 20 -26.50 10.48 14.55
CA PRO A 20 -27.06 10.64 13.23
C PRO A 20 -26.71 9.41 12.41
N ALA A 21 -27.74 8.64 12.05
CA ALA A 21 -27.66 7.62 11.03
C ALA A 21 -27.16 8.29 9.75
N GLN A 22 -25.87 8.10 9.48
CA GLN A 22 -25.16 8.51 8.30
C GLN A 22 -25.96 8.13 7.04
N GLN A 23 -26.55 9.13 6.38
CA GLN A 23 -27.48 8.95 5.27
C GLN A 23 -26.79 8.33 4.05
N ALA A 24 -27.53 7.48 3.34
CA ALA A 24 -27.16 6.88 2.06
C ALA A 24 -27.06 7.97 0.96
N GLY A 25 -25.92 8.65 0.93
CA GLY A 25 -25.49 9.65 -0.05
C GLY A 25 -24.10 10.22 0.27
N GLU A 26 -23.42 9.65 1.26
CA GLU A 26 -22.22 10.19 1.89
C GLU A 26 -21.00 10.23 0.99
N GLN A 27 -20.23 11.29 1.20
CA GLN A 27 -18.86 11.42 0.75
C GLN A 27 -18.03 10.25 1.33
N LEU A 28 -17.78 9.24 0.50
CA LEU A 28 -16.97 8.05 0.80
C LEU A 28 -15.47 8.30 0.67
N THR A 29 -15.06 9.55 0.42
CA THR A 29 -13.64 9.85 0.30
C THR A 29 -12.93 9.56 1.63
N GLY A 30 -12.02 8.59 1.63
CA GLY A 30 -11.41 8.09 2.84
C GLY A 30 -10.52 6.87 2.59
N VAL A 31 -9.79 6.47 3.63
CA VAL A 31 -9.04 5.22 3.67
C VAL A 31 -9.65 4.33 4.74
N TYR A 32 -10.09 3.16 4.33
CA TYR A 32 -10.73 2.15 5.14
C TYR A 32 -9.75 1.02 5.38
N ARG A 33 -9.60 0.55 6.62
CA ARG A 33 -8.57 -0.44 7.00
C ARG A 33 -9.19 -1.65 7.68
N LYS A 34 -8.59 -2.81 7.46
CA LYS A 34 -8.92 -4.06 8.15
C LYS A 34 -7.72 -5.00 8.06
N ASP A 35 -7.24 -5.53 9.17
CA ASP A 35 -6.33 -6.69 9.22
C ASP A 35 -5.14 -6.66 8.23
N GLY A 36 -4.53 -5.50 8.00
CA GLY A 36 -3.42 -5.34 7.04
C GLY A 36 -3.82 -5.07 5.59
N ALA A 37 -5.11 -5.01 5.30
CA ALA A 37 -5.72 -4.51 4.08
C ALA A 37 -6.16 -3.04 4.21
N GLU A 38 -6.08 -2.32 3.10
CA GLU A 38 -6.48 -0.93 2.95
C GLU A 38 -7.31 -0.77 1.67
N LEU A 39 -8.46 -0.10 1.78
CA LEU A 39 -9.25 0.37 0.65
C LEU A 39 -9.28 1.90 0.72
N ALA A 40 -8.63 2.56 -0.24
CA ALA A 40 -8.76 4.00 -0.42
C ALA A 40 -9.86 4.29 -1.44
N VAL A 41 -10.68 5.29 -1.16
CA VAL A 41 -11.71 5.80 -2.08
C VAL A 41 -11.51 7.30 -2.20
N LEU A 42 -11.39 7.79 -3.44
CA LEU A 42 -11.27 9.23 -3.75
C LEU A 42 -12.36 9.61 -4.74
N GLN A 43 -13.32 10.42 -4.30
CA GLN A 43 -14.43 10.89 -5.13
C GLN A 43 -14.13 12.28 -5.69
N GLY A 44 -14.29 12.41 -7.01
CA GLY A 44 -14.31 13.66 -7.75
C GLY A 44 -15.65 13.87 -8.45
N ASP A 45 -15.78 15.02 -9.12
CA ASP A 45 -17.03 15.41 -9.76
C ASP A 45 -17.39 14.49 -10.94
N ASN A 46 -16.36 14.02 -11.67
CA ASN A 46 -16.54 13.22 -12.90
C ASN A 46 -16.03 11.78 -12.78
N GLU A 47 -15.28 11.46 -11.73
CA GLU A 47 -14.59 10.19 -11.60
C GLU A 47 -14.47 9.81 -10.12
N THR A 48 -14.47 8.51 -9.85
CA THR A 48 -14.13 7.99 -8.52
C THR A 48 -13.04 6.94 -8.70
N LEU A 49 -11.92 7.16 -8.02
CA LEU A 49 -10.81 6.20 -7.97
C LEU A 49 -10.85 5.45 -6.66
N LEU A 50 -10.49 4.18 -6.73
CA LEU A 50 -10.26 3.35 -5.57
C LEU A 50 -8.89 2.70 -5.70
N TYR A 51 -8.27 2.44 -4.57
CA TYR A 51 -7.06 1.64 -4.49
C TYR A 51 -7.26 0.58 -3.43
N TYR A 52 -7.08 -0.67 -3.80
CA TYR A 52 -7.11 -1.79 -2.88
C TYR A 52 -5.71 -2.35 -2.67
N GLY A 53 -5.24 -2.35 -1.43
CA GLY A 53 -3.95 -2.90 -1.03
C GLY A 53 -4.12 -3.92 0.08
N ALA A 54 -3.51 -5.10 -0.01
CA ALA A 54 -3.53 -6.08 1.09
C ALA A 54 -2.39 -7.08 1.00
N GLY A 55 -2.08 -7.73 2.11
CA GLY A 55 -1.21 -8.90 2.18
C GLY A 55 -1.96 -10.11 2.73
N PHE A 56 -1.74 -11.30 2.15
CA PHE A 56 -2.39 -12.55 2.56
C PHE A 56 -1.34 -13.64 2.77
N PRO A 57 -1.48 -14.47 3.82
CA PRO A 57 -0.62 -15.63 3.98
C PRO A 57 -0.85 -16.63 2.83
N GLN A 58 0.24 -17.04 2.19
CA GLN A 58 0.32 -18.08 1.16
C GLN A 58 1.33 -19.15 1.60
N GLY A 59 0.94 -20.04 2.51
CA GLY A 59 1.85 -21.03 3.09
C GLY A 59 3.02 -20.36 3.82
N GLN A 60 4.25 -20.52 3.30
CA GLN A 60 5.47 -19.90 3.84
C GLN A 60 5.76 -18.49 3.25
N SER A 61 4.90 -17.98 2.37
CA SER A 61 5.06 -16.67 1.71
C SER A 61 3.87 -15.75 1.99
N VAL A 62 3.99 -14.46 1.65
CA VAL A 62 2.89 -13.50 1.73
C VAL A 62 2.56 -13.02 0.32
N GLY A 63 1.35 -13.35 -0.16
CA GLY A 63 0.79 -12.77 -1.36
C GLY A 63 0.38 -11.33 -1.14
N THR A 64 0.46 -10.50 -2.17
CA THR A 64 -0.05 -9.12 -2.10
C THR A 64 -1.11 -8.83 -3.15
N CYS A 65 -2.05 -7.97 -2.78
CA CYS A 65 -2.99 -7.30 -3.66
C CYS A 65 -2.59 -5.83 -3.77
N GLU A 66 -2.49 -5.33 -4.99
CA GLU A 66 -2.29 -3.92 -5.33
C GLU A 66 -3.15 -3.62 -6.56
N CYS A 67 -4.40 -3.23 -6.33
CA CYS A 67 -5.40 -3.04 -7.38
C CYS A 67 -5.83 -1.57 -7.44
N PRO A 68 -5.33 -0.80 -8.43
CA PRO A 68 -5.95 0.45 -8.82
C PRO A 68 -7.27 0.16 -9.55
N LEU A 69 -8.37 0.77 -9.07
CA LEU A 69 -9.72 0.54 -9.58
C LEU A 69 -10.39 1.88 -9.95
N VAL A 70 -11.21 1.85 -10.98
CA VAL A 70 -11.99 3.01 -11.44
C VAL A 70 -13.47 2.68 -11.43
N LEU A 71 -14.29 3.57 -10.87
CA LEU A 71 -15.74 3.48 -10.98
C LEU A 71 -16.18 3.61 -12.44
N GLN A 72 -16.76 2.54 -12.98
CA GLN A 72 -17.36 2.55 -14.33
C GLN A 72 -18.81 3.00 -14.27
N LYS A 73 -19.56 2.41 -13.33
CA LYS A 73 -21.01 2.60 -13.26
C LYS A 73 -21.51 2.44 -11.83
N LYS A 74 -22.48 3.28 -11.46
CA LYS A 74 -23.29 3.08 -10.26
C LYS A 74 -24.53 2.29 -10.67
N ASP A 75 -24.46 0.96 -10.55
CA ASP A 75 -25.59 0.08 -10.87
C ASP A 75 -26.79 0.34 -9.96
N SER A 76 -26.55 0.76 -8.71
CA SER A 76 -27.55 1.29 -7.80
C SER A 76 -26.91 2.28 -6.82
N ALA A 77 -27.71 2.87 -5.93
CA ALA A 77 -27.21 3.69 -4.82
C ALA A 77 -26.23 2.93 -3.91
N THR A 78 -26.38 1.61 -3.81
CA THR A 78 -25.61 0.74 -2.91
C THR A 78 -24.69 -0.24 -3.63
N ARG A 79 -24.60 -0.18 -4.95
CA ARG A 79 -23.79 -1.11 -5.76
C ARG A 79 -23.11 -0.40 -6.91
N TRP A 80 -21.80 -0.44 -6.92
CA TRP A 80 -20.94 0.19 -7.90
C TRP A 80 -20.14 -0.88 -8.64
N SER A 81 -20.13 -0.84 -9.96
CA SER A 81 -19.23 -1.64 -10.79
C SER A 81 -17.97 -0.85 -11.10
N LEU A 82 -16.85 -1.49 -10.85
CA LEU A 82 -15.50 -0.97 -10.96
C LEU A 82 -14.73 -1.78 -11.99
N LYS A 83 -13.70 -1.19 -12.57
CA LYS A 83 -12.76 -1.88 -13.45
C LYS A 83 -11.35 -1.74 -12.91
N SER A 84 -10.60 -2.83 -12.93
CA SER A 84 -9.14 -2.78 -12.75
C SER A 84 -8.50 -1.98 -13.86
N THR A 85 -7.43 -1.27 -13.58
CA THR A 85 -6.70 -0.54 -14.63
C THR A 85 -5.57 -1.32 -15.23
N ASP A 86 -5.12 -2.36 -14.53
CA ASP A 86 -4.03 -3.24 -14.94
C ASP A 86 -4.54 -4.52 -15.59
N SER A 87 -5.84 -4.82 -15.41
CA SER A 87 -6.51 -5.97 -16.00
C SER A 87 -7.90 -5.58 -16.51
N GLU A 88 -8.48 -6.40 -17.38
CA GLU A 88 -9.86 -6.21 -17.86
C GLU A 88 -10.91 -6.68 -16.83
N ASP A 89 -10.48 -7.00 -15.61
CA ASP A 89 -11.33 -7.60 -14.59
C ASP A 89 -12.34 -6.60 -14.02
N THR A 90 -13.54 -7.13 -13.79
CA THR A 90 -14.65 -6.37 -13.21
C THR A 90 -14.74 -6.62 -11.71
N TRP A 91 -14.84 -5.52 -10.97
CA TRP A 91 -14.99 -5.50 -9.52
C TRP A 91 -16.33 -4.88 -9.16
N THR A 92 -16.82 -5.18 -7.96
CA THR A 92 -18.05 -4.61 -7.40
C THR A 92 -17.78 -4.07 -6.01
N LEU A 93 -18.13 -2.81 -5.76
CA LEU A 93 -18.20 -2.25 -4.42
C LEU A 93 -19.66 -2.15 -3.98
N ARG A 94 -20.02 -2.82 -2.90
CA ARG A 94 -21.30 -2.71 -2.21
C ARG A 94 -21.18 -1.76 -1.04
N LEU A 95 -22.09 -0.79 -0.97
CA LEU A 95 -22.17 0.24 0.04
C LEU A 95 -23.28 -0.12 1.01
N GLU A 96 -22.92 -0.86 2.05
CA GLU A 96 -23.87 -1.32 3.04
C GLU A 96 -23.91 -0.35 4.25
N PRO A 97 -24.97 -0.38 5.06
CA PRO A 97 -25.00 0.37 6.31
C PRO A 97 -23.81 -0.05 7.19
N GLY A 98 -22.90 0.89 7.46
CA GLY A 98 -21.73 0.65 8.32
C GLY A 98 -20.56 -0.14 7.69
N ARG A 99 -20.68 -0.69 6.48
CA ARG A 99 -19.58 -1.43 5.83
C ARG A 99 -19.50 -1.25 4.32
N LEU A 100 -18.31 -1.39 3.76
CA LEU A 100 -18.05 -1.47 2.32
C LEU A 100 -17.61 -2.89 1.99
N SER A 101 -18.32 -3.60 1.12
CA SER A 101 -17.89 -4.92 0.63
C SER A 101 -17.34 -4.79 -0.80
N LEU A 102 -16.07 -5.14 -0.98
CA LEU A 102 -15.39 -5.18 -2.26
C LEU A 102 -15.32 -6.63 -2.72
N THR A 103 -15.93 -6.93 -3.86
CA THR A 103 -15.94 -8.26 -4.49
C THR A 103 -15.30 -8.16 -5.87
N GLY A 104 -14.50 -9.14 -6.26
CA GLY A 104 -13.89 -9.18 -7.59
C GLY A 104 -13.33 -10.56 -7.89
N GLY A 105 -13.33 -10.91 -9.16
CA GLY A 105 -12.69 -12.13 -9.63
C GLY A 105 -11.48 -11.76 -10.45
N SER A 106 -10.27 -12.12 -10.00
CA SER A 106 -9.13 -12.53 -10.84
C SER A 106 -7.76 -12.27 -10.17
N PRO A 107 -6.76 -13.13 -10.46
CA PRO A 107 -5.43 -13.17 -9.83
C PRO A 107 -4.39 -12.12 -10.30
N GLU A 108 -4.69 -11.20 -11.22
CA GLU A 108 -3.62 -10.36 -11.82
C GLU A 108 -3.12 -9.24 -10.89
N CYS A 109 -4.02 -8.47 -10.30
CA CYS A 109 -3.65 -7.44 -9.32
C CYS A 109 -3.64 -7.98 -7.88
N CYS A 110 -4.15 -9.20 -7.68
CA CYS A 110 -4.26 -9.90 -6.42
C CYS A 110 -3.66 -11.29 -6.53
N GLY A 111 -2.53 -11.56 -5.88
CA GLY A 111 -1.92 -12.89 -5.93
C GLY A 111 -2.81 -14.02 -5.36
N ALA A 112 -2.28 -15.25 -5.38
CA ALA A 112 -2.95 -16.40 -4.77
C ALA A 112 -3.40 -16.12 -3.31
N GLY A 113 -4.53 -16.69 -2.87
CA GLY A 113 -5.03 -16.48 -1.51
C GLY A 113 -5.93 -15.26 -1.31
N TRP A 114 -6.20 -14.46 -2.35
CA TRP A 114 -7.33 -13.52 -2.32
C TRP A 114 -8.66 -14.28 -2.12
N PRO A 115 -9.46 -13.97 -1.07
CA PRO A 115 -10.71 -14.67 -0.78
C PRO A 115 -11.85 -14.41 -1.79
N GLY A 116 -11.67 -13.51 -2.76
CA GLY A 116 -12.72 -13.08 -3.69
C GLY A 116 -13.57 -11.91 -3.19
N GLU A 117 -13.63 -11.71 -1.86
CA GLU A 117 -14.39 -10.64 -1.21
C GLU A 117 -13.69 -10.14 0.05
N GLU A 118 -13.69 -8.83 0.27
CA GLU A 118 -13.34 -8.20 1.54
C GLU A 118 -14.40 -7.21 2.00
N ALA A 119 -14.51 -7.05 3.31
CA ALA A 119 -15.42 -6.10 3.93
C ALA A 119 -14.66 -5.15 4.84
N PHE A 120 -14.85 -3.84 4.65
CA PHE A 120 -14.24 -2.78 5.43
C PHE A 120 -15.30 -2.08 6.27
N SER A 121 -15.01 -1.86 7.55
CA SER A 121 -15.86 -1.00 8.37
C SER A 121 -15.85 0.42 7.82
N ARG A 122 -17.02 1.05 7.73
CA ARG A 122 -17.14 2.49 7.45
C ARG A 122 -16.81 3.32 8.69
N GLN A 123 -16.94 2.74 9.88
CA GLN A 123 -16.53 3.38 11.12
C GLN A 123 -15.00 3.37 11.20
N GLY A 124 -14.41 4.50 11.58
CA GLY A 124 -12.94 4.63 11.65
C GLY A 124 -12.25 4.87 10.32
N ALA A 125 -13.01 5.20 9.26
CA ALA A 125 -12.43 5.73 8.02
C ALA A 125 -11.58 6.97 8.33
N VAL A 126 -10.32 6.96 7.89
CA VAL A 126 -9.45 8.12 8.06
C VAL A 126 -9.39 8.94 6.77
N PRO A 127 -9.21 10.27 6.87
CA PRO A 127 -8.99 11.10 5.69
C PRO A 127 -7.73 10.67 4.91
N PRO A 128 -7.71 10.82 3.58
CA PRO A 128 -6.48 10.67 2.80
C PRO A 128 -5.42 11.68 3.25
N ARG A 129 -4.15 11.36 2.99
CA ARG A 129 -3.01 12.18 3.43
C ARG A 129 -3.02 13.52 2.72
N THR A 130 -2.79 14.59 3.46
CA THR A 130 -2.65 15.92 2.88
C THR A 130 -1.22 16.12 2.38
N CYS A 131 -1.08 16.45 1.10
CA CYS A 131 0.19 16.68 0.44
C CYS A 131 0.23 18.05 -0.23
N LYS A 132 1.35 18.75 -0.10
CA LYS A 132 1.61 19.97 -0.85
C LYS A 132 2.26 19.63 -2.18
N VAL A 133 1.86 20.31 -3.23
CA VAL A 133 2.49 20.21 -4.54
C VAL A 133 3.77 21.03 -4.53
N LYS A 134 4.91 20.43 -4.88
CA LYS A 134 6.21 21.14 -4.96
C LYS A 134 6.67 21.41 -6.39
N ALA A 135 6.16 20.66 -7.36
CA ALA A 135 6.46 20.91 -8.77
C ALA A 135 5.78 22.21 -9.23
N PRO A 136 6.42 23.03 -10.09
CA PRO A 136 5.79 24.24 -10.65
C PRO A 136 4.43 23.96 -11.29
N ARG A 137 4.31 22.78 -11.92
CA ARG A 137 3.07 22.24 -12.46
C ARG A 137 3.11 20.71 -12.42
N ALA A 138 2.08 20.11 -11.83
CA ALA A 138 1.87 18.67 -11.76
C ALA A 138 0.55 18.32 -12.44
N TYR A 139 0.62 17.57 -13.54
CA TYR A 139 -0.56 17.14 -14.29
C TYR A 139 -1.16 15.90 -13.66
N PHE A 140 -2.50 15.83 -13.62
CA PHE A 140 -3.17 14.57 -13.33
C PHE A 140 -2.97 13.59 -14.49
N HIS A 141 -2.83 12.32 -14.16
CA HIS A 141 -2.76 11.21 -15.09
C HIS A 141 -3.99 10.32 -14.92
N ALA A 142 -4.40 9.66 -16.01
CA ALA A 142 -5.37 8.58 -15.94
C ALA A 142 -4.75 7.39 -15.21
N PRO A 143 -5.54 6.59 -14.47
CA PRO A 143 -5.05 5.41 -13.77
C PRO A 143 -4.75 4.23 -14.72
N ASP A 144 -4.72 4.43 -16.04
CA ASP A 144 -4.43 3.37 -17.01
C ASP A 144 -2.97 2.88 -16.97
N ALA A 145 -2.69 1.73 -17.57
CA ALA A 145 -1.34 1.14 -17.62
C ALA A 145 -0.25 2.07 -18.22
N ARG A 146 -0.63 3.13 -18.96
CA ARG A 146 0.29 4.11 -19.54
C ARG A 146 0.44 5.37 -18.71
N ASN A 147 -0.35 5.51 -17.64
CA ASN A 147 -0.56 6.74 -16.90
C ASN A 147 -0.77 7.92 -17.87
N THR A 148 -1.79 7.86 -18.72
CA THR A 148 -2.01 8.88 -19.76
C THR A 148 -2.21 10.26 -19.14
N GLN A 149 -1.35 11.22 -19.49
CA GLN A 149 -1.42 12.59 -18.95
C GLN A 149 -2.73 13.28 -19.36
N ARG A 150 -3.39 13.93 -18.39
CA ARG A 150 -4.61 14.72 -18.59
C ARG A 150 -4.29 16.20 -18.67
N LYS A 151 -5.26 16.99 -19.13
CA LYS A 151 -5.15 18.47 -19.17
C LYS A 151 -5.26 19.13 -17.80
N ALA A 152 -5.93 18.48 -16.85
CA ALA A 152 -6.06 19.00 -15.49
C ALA A 152 -4.72 18.94 -14.77
N PHE A 153 -4.39 19.98 -14.01
CA PHE A 153 -3.14 20.08 -13.27
C PHE A 153 -3.34 20.87 -11.97
N VAL A 154 -2.37 20.72 -11.08
CA VAL A 154 -2.16 21.53 -9.87
C VAL A 154 -0.78 22.18 -9.95
N VAL A 155 -0.57 23.24 -9.19
CA VAL A 155 0.68 24.03 -9.22
C VAL A 155 1.35 24.03 -7.85
N ALA A 156 2.61 24.48 -7.81
CA ALA A 156 3.37 24.56 -6.57
C ALA A 156 2.59 25.35 -5.49
N GLY A 157 2.53 24.80 -4.28
CA GLY A 157 1.79 25.36 -3.15
C GLY A 157 0.35 24.85 -3.02
N ASP A 158 -0.24 24.26 -4.07
CA ASP A 158 -1.56 23.63 -3.98
C ASP A 158 -1.54 22.47 -2.98
N THR A 159 -2.67 22.27 -2.32
CA THR A 159 -2.87 21.18 -1.37
C THR A 159 -3.79 20.12 -1.96
N VAL A 160 -3.32 18.88 -2.00
CA VAL A 160 -4.07 17.71 -2.49
C VAL A 160 -4.23 16.68 -1.39
N GLN A 161 -5.30 15.90 -1.48
CA GLN A 161 -5.52 14.72 -0.66
C GLN A 161 -5.06 13.50 -1.47
N ALA A 162 -4.02 12.80 -1.02
CA ALA A 162 -3.50 11.62 -1.72
C ALA A 162 -3.58 10.37 -0.85
N PHE A 163 -3.82 9.24 -1.49
CA PHE A 163 -3.51 7.95 -0.89
C PHE A 163 -2.10 7.56 -1.34
N VAL A 164 -1.24 7.29 -0.38
CA VAL A 164 0.17 6.99 -0.62
C VAL A 164 0.38 5.55 -0.14
N PRO A 165 0.32 4.55 -1.04
CA PRO A 165 0.46 3.16 -0.65
C PRO A 165 1.83 2.92 -0.01
N ALA A 166 1.88 1.88 0.81
CA ALA A 166 3.08 1.43 1.50
C ALA A 166 4.19 1.09 0.49
N ILE A 167 3.91 0.20 -0.47
CA ILE A 167 4.78 -0.03 -1.62
C ILE A 167 4.60 1.18 -2.53
N GLU A 168 5.66 1.96 -2.77
CA GLU A 168 5.51 3.32 -3.31
C GLU A 168 5.48 3.34 -4.85
N PRO A 169 4.32 3.39 -5.52
CA PRO A 169 4.29 3.60 -6.97
C PRO A 169 4.76 5.00 -7.34
N ASP A 170 5.32 5.14 -8.54
CA ASP A 170 5.67 6.43 -9.15
C ASP A 170 4.44 7.37 -9.20
N PHE A 171 3.24 6.79 -9.35
CA PHE A 171 1.97 7.50 -9.44
C PHE A 171 1.06 7.13 -8.27
N VAL A 172 0.57 8.13 -7.56
CA VAL A 172 -0.34 7.95 -6.41
C VAL A 172 -1.72 8.53 -6.70
N PRO A 173 -2.82 7.88 -6.26
CA PRO A 173 -4.16 8.44 -6.36
C PRO A 173 -4.25 9.73 -5.56
N ALA A 174 -4.72 10.81 -6.19
CA ALA A 174 -4.83 12.12 -5.59
C ALA A 174 -6.15 12.82 -5.95
N ARG A 175 -6.62 13.64 -5.02
CA ARG A 175 -7.83 14.44 -5.07
C ARG A 175 -7.47 15.89 -4.79
N PHE A 176 -7.80 16.77 -5.73
CA PHE A 176 -7.72 18.22 -5.55
C PHE A 176 -9.12 18.80 -5.46
N ALA A 177 -9.45 19.38 -4.31
CA ALA A 177 -10.74 19.99 -4.04
C ALA A 177 -10.60 21.53 -4.07
N ALA A 178 -10.93 22.12 -5.22
CA ALA A 178 -11.05 23.56 -5.38
C ALA A 178 -12.51 23.91 -5.75
N LYS A 179 -12.73 24.80 -6.73
CA LYS A 179 -14.07 25.06 -7.28
C LYS A 179 -14.73 23.81 -7.89
N ARG A 180 -13.91 22.87 -8.37
CA ARG A 180 -14.29 21.53 -8.82
C ARG A 180 -13.40 20.51 -8.13
N VAL A 181 -13.92 19.33 -7.90
CA VAL A 181 -13.16 18.22 -7.32
C VAL A 181 -12.60 17.37 -8.45
N THR A 182 -11.28 17.46 -8.64
CA THR A 182 -10.56 16.64 -9.62
C THR A 182 -9.90 15.48 -8.90
N VAL A 183 -10.07 14.28 -9.46
CA VAL A 183 -9.36 13.08 -9.03
C VAL A 183 -8.55 12.55 -10.22
N GLY A 184 -7.41 11.96 -9.92
CA GLY A 184 -6.52 11.35 -10.89
C GLY A 184 -5.26 10.85 -10.20
N MET A 185 -4.30 10.36 -10.98
CA MET A 185 -2.99 9.99 -10.47
C MET A 185 -2.05 11.19 -10.54
N LEU A 186 -1.25 11.41 -9.50
CA LEU A 186 -0.15 12.38 -9.51
C LEU A 186 1.16 11.67 -9.27
N ARG A 187 2.23 12.21 -9.86
CA ARG A 187 3.59 11.74 -9.60
C ARG A 187 3.95 11.97 -8.15
N ARG A 188 4.36 10.91 -7.45
CA ARG A 188 4.70 10.97 -6.03
C ARG A 188 5.84 11.97 -5.78
N GLU A 189 6.85 11.98 -6.63
CA GLU A 189 8.00 12.88 -6.55
C GLU A 189 7.64 14.35 -6.71
N GLN A 190 6.42 14.69 -7.14
CA GLN A 190 5.92 16.07 -7.25
C GLN A 190 5.14 16.52 -6.01
N LEU A 191 4.97 15.63 -5.02
CA LEU A 191 4.23 15.87 -3.80
C LEU A 191 5.16 15.86 -2.59
N GLU A 192 4.81 16.67 -1.59
CA GLU A 192 5.38 16.68 -0.26
C GLU A 192 4.25 16.37 0.72
N CYS A 193 4.17 15.10 1.12
CA CYS A 193 3.13 14.61 1.99
C CYS A 193 3.57 14.67 3.44
N GLN A 194 2.83 15.37 4.30
CA GLN A 194 3.13 15.35 5.73
C GLN A 194 2.90 13.95 6.30
N PRO A 195 3.79 13.43 7.16
CA PRO A 195 3.50 12.22 7.91
C PRO A 195 2.22 12.45 8.72
N GLN A 196 1.29 11.52 8.62
CA GLN A 196 -0.07 11.67 9.17
C GLN A 196 0.02 11.74 10.71
N GLN A 197 -0.05 12.95 11.27
CA GLN A 197 -0.23 13.15 12.72
C GLN A 197 -1.63 12.64 13.08
N GLY A 198 -1.69 11.45 13.68
CA GLY A 198 -2.97 10.85 14.08
C GLY A 198 -2.99 9.32 14.11
N SER A 199 -1.96 8.64 13.63
CA SER A 199 -1.76 7.21 13.90
C SER A 199 -0.63 7.03 14.91
N ALA A 200 -0.86 7.45 16.15
CA ALA A 200 -0.13 6.87 17.26
C ALA A 200 -0.70 5.47 17.47
N PRO A 201 0.07 4.38 17.28
CA PRO A 201 -0.31 3.11 17.84
C PRO A 201 -0.35 3.31 19.35
N ALA A 202 -1.42 2.83 20.00
CA ALA A 202 -1.43 2.69 21.44
C ALA A 202 -0.14 1.98 21.88
N ALA A 203 0.48 2.50 22.93
CA ALA A 203 1.71 1.96 23.48
C ALA A 203 1.50 0.51 23.93
N SER A 204 1.96 -0.42 23.10
CA SER A 204 2.26 -1.81 23.43
C SER A 204 3.40 -2.24 22.52
N ALA A 205 4.43 -2.88 23.10
CA ALA A 205 5.71 -3.29 22.52
C ALA A 205 5.85 -3.07 21.00
N SER A 206 6.64 -2.05 20.61
CA SER A 206 6.78 -1.53 19.25
C SER A 206 7.09 -2.62 18.22
N THR A 207 6.07 -3.14 17.54
CA THR A 207 6.23 -3.92 16.32
C THR A 207 6.57 -2.95 15.19
N VAL A 208 7.71 -3.16 14.53
CA VAL A 208 8.07 -2.36 13.35
C VAL A 208 7.11 -2.73 12.23
N ASP A 209 6.41 -1.73 11.68
CA ASP A 209 5.52 -1.94 10.54
C ASP A 209 6.34 -2.17 9.27
N VAL A 210 6.72 -3.42 9.04
CA VAL A 210 7.47 -3.85 7.85
C VAL A 210 6.59 -4.19 6.65
N LYS A 211 5.27 -4.01 6.75
CA LYS A 211 4.32 -4.27 5.65
C LYS A 211 4.73 -3.65 4.30
N PRO A 212 5.30 -2.43 4.23
CA PRO A 212 5.70 -1.83 2.96
C PRO A 212 6.77 -2.60 2.18
N ILE A 213 7.58 -3.41 2.87
CA ILE A 213 8.71 -4.15 2.29
C ILE A 213 8.59 -5.66 2.50
N ALA A 214 7.45 -6.10 3.03
CA ALA A 214 7.20 -7.49 3.38
C ALA A 214 7.13 -8.40 2.15
N GLY A 215 7.54 -9.65 2.36
CA GLY A 215 7.58 -10.70 1.36
C GLY A 215 8.99 -11.16 1.02
N ARG A 216 9.06 -12.13 0.10
CA ARG A 216 10.29 -12.75 -0.37
C ARG A 216 10.87 -12.01 -1.57
N TRP A 217 12.17 -11.77 -1.53
CA TRP A 217 12.95 -11.12 -2.57
C TRP A 217 14.14 -12.00 -2.92
N VAL A 218 14.34 -12.27 -4.21
CA VAL A 218 15.36 -13.20 -4.71
C VAL A 218 16.46 -12.43 -5.41
N ALA A 219 17.71 -12.80 -5.14
CA ALA A 219 18.88 -12.14 -5.68
C ALA A 219 18.93 -12.25 -7.20
N VAL A 220 19.27 -11.14 -7.86
CA VAL A 220 19.44 -11.05 -9.31
C VAL A 220 20.75 -10.34 -9.62
N ASP A 221 21.36 -10.68 -10.75
CA ASP A 221 22.51 -9.96 -11.27
C ASP A 221 22.11 -9.00 -12.39
N ARG A 222 22.83 -7.88 -12.49
CA ARG A 222 22.70 -6.99 -13.64
C ARG A 222 23.43 -7.57 -14.85
N LYS A 223 22.71 -7.78 -15.96
CA LYS A 223 23.27 -8.22 -17.25
C LYS A 223 22.92 -7.20 -18.34
N GLY A 224 23.88 -6.33 -18.65
CA GLY A 224 23.65 -5.21 -19.57
C GLY A 224 22.56 -4.27 -19.05
N LYS A 225 21.49 -4.06 -19.83
CA LYS A 225 20.31 -3.27 -19.43
C LYS A 225 19.26 -4.08 -18.66
N GLY A 226 19.43 -5.39 -18.53
CA GLY A 226 18.48 -6.29 -17.89
C GLY A 226 19.01 -6.92 -16.60
N PHE A 227 18.26 -7.91 -16.12
CA PHE A 227 18.58 -8.70 -14.94
C PHE A 227 18.64 -10.17 -15.32
N ILE A 228 19.33 -10.98 -14.53
CA ILE A 228 19.40 -12.43 -14.67
C ILE A 228 19.35 -13.09 -13.29
N LEU A 229 18.61 -14.18 -13.17
CA LEU A 229 18.62 -15.06 -12.00
C LEU A 229 19.70 -16.12 -12.22
N ASN A 230 20.54 -16.39 -11.22
CA ASN A 230 21.47 -17.51 -11.26
C ASN A 230 20.93 -18.63 -10.39
N GLU A 231 20.78 -19.82 -10.96
CA GLU A 231 20.52 -21.05 -10.21
C GLU A 231 21.84 -21.82 -10.09
N TYR A 232 22.19 -22.16 -8.85
CA TYR A 232 23.42 -22.88 -8.50
C TYR A 232 23.11 -24.36 -8.27
N CYS A 233 24.11 -25.22 -8.42
CA CYS A 233 23.93 -26.66 -8.28
C CYS A 233 23.72 -27.11 -6.84
N ASP A 234 24.55 -26.60 -5.93
CA ASP A 234 24.61 -27.00 -4.52
C ASP A 234 24.21 -25.86 -3.57
N ALA A 235 23.47 -24.89 -4.08
CA ALA A 235 23.01 -23.74 -3.30
C ALA A 235 21.67 -23.22 -3.83
N ASN A 236 20.85 -22.73 -2.91
CA ASN A 236 19.67 -21.95 -3.25
C ASN A 236 20.10 -20.60 -3.84
N VAL A 237 19.21 -19.99 -4.63
CA VAL A 237 19.40 -18.60 -5.02
C VAL A 237 19.28 -17.73 -3.77
N PRO A 238 20.30 -16.90 -3.44
CA PRO A 238 20.23 -16.08 -2.25
C PRO A 238 18.96 -15.23 -2.23
N SER A 239 18.38 -15.08 -1.05
CA SER A 239 17.10 -14.39 -0.91
C SER A 239 16.99 -13.70 0.43
N ILE A 240 16.06 -12.76 0.52
CA ILE A 240 15.63 -12.19 1.78
C ILE A 240 14.12 -12.35 1.91
N ASP A 241 13.65 -12.64 3.10
CA ASP A 241 12.22 -12.74 3.40
C ASP A 241 11.89 -11.91 4.62
N ILE A 242 11.03 -10.90 4.43
CA ILE A 242 10.62 -9.99 5.50
C ILE A 242 9.21 -10.39 5.94
N LYS A 243 9.13 -10.97 7.14
CA LYS A 243 7.90 -11.42 7.76
C LYS A 243 7.37 -10.36 8.73
N ALA A 244 6.06 -10.20 8.77
CA ALA A 244 5.42 -9.47 9.86
C ALA A 244 5.37 -10.37 11.11
N PRO A 245 5.74 -9.88 12.32
CA PRO A 245 6.06 -8.50 12.67
C PRO A 245 7.58 -8.25 12.82
N GLY A 246 8.29 -7.90 11.75
CA GLY A 246 9.63 -7.32 11.83
C GLY A 246 10.78 -8.34 11.91
N VAL A 247 10.61 -9.50 11.29
CA VAL A 247 11.67 -10.51 11.15
C VAL A 247 12.18 -10.49 9.71
N LEU A 248 13.50 -10.38 9.53
CA LEU A 248 14.18 -10.46 8.25
C LEU A 248 15.01 -11.74 8.22
N ASN A 249 14.62 -12.70 7.39
CA ASN A 249 15.42 -13.88 7.11
C ASN A 249 16.31 -13.60 5.91
N ILE A 250 17.61 -13.81 6.06
CA ILE A 250 18.60 -13.67 5.00
C ILE A 250 19.09 -15.07 4.65
N ASP A 251 18.77 -15.54 3.46
CA ASP A 251 19.26 -16.79 2.89
C ASP A 251 20.45 -16.46 1.97
N TYR A 252 21.64 -16.87 2.38
CA TYR A 252 22.89 -16.69 1.65
C TYR A 252 23.09 -17.75 0.54
N GLY A 253 22.13 -18.64 0.35
CA GLY A 253 22.13 -19.75 -0.62
C GLY A 253 22.51 -21.09 -0.01
N GLN A 254 23.38 -21.09 0.99
CA GLN A 254 23.81 -22.30 1.71
C GLN A 254 23.52 -22.25 3.21
N GLU A 255 23.35 -21.05 3.74
CA GLU A 255 23.08 -20.77 5.15
C GLU A 255 22.01 -19.69 5.23
N ASP A 256 21.21 -19.73 6.29
CA ASP A 256 20.23 -18.69 6.59
C ASP A 256 20.51 -18.04 7.95
N GLU A 257 20.19 -16.76 8.06
CA GLU A 257 20.25 -16.00 9.31
C GLU A 257 18.96 -15.22 9.51
N GLU A 258 18.37 -15.38 10.70
CA GLU A 258 17.25 -14.56 11.15
C GLU A 258 17.77 -13.29 11.83
N VAL A 259 17.27 -12.15 11.37
CA VAL A 259 17.68 -10.81 11.81
C VAL A 259 16.44 -10.03 12.26
N GLU A 260 16.55 -9.33 13.39
CA GLU A 260 15.44 -8.55 13.92
C GLU A 260 15.42 -7.15 13.30
N VAL A 261 14.28 -6.74 12.74
CA VAL A 261 14.07 -5.38 12.24
C VAL A 261 13.70 -4.48 13.41
N LYS A 262 14.59 -3.54 13.74
CA LYS A 262 14.45 -2.58 14.84
C LYS A 262 13.85 -1.24 14.42
N GLY A 263 13.88 -0.94 13.12
CA GLY A 263 13.29 0.28 12.60
C GLY A 263 13.15 0.27 11.10
N LEU A 264 12.14 0.99 10.62
CA LEU A 264 11.91 1.23 9.21
C LEU A 264 11.63 2.71 9.00
N LYS A 265 12.44 3.38 8.16
CA LYS A 265 12.27 4.80 7.85
C LYS A 265 12.11 4.97 6.33
N PRO A 266 11.02 5.61 5.85
CA PRO A 266 10.84 5.87 4.43
C PRO A 266 11.85 6.90 3.92
N GLY A 267 12.30 6.73 2.67
CA GLY A 267 13.22 7.60 1.95
C GLY A 267 12.58 8.25 0.72
N ALA A 268 13.36 8.38 -0.36
CA ALA A 268 12.84 8.72 -1.69
C ALA A 268 11.88 7.62 -2.22
N ALA A 269 11.25 7.83 -3.38
CA ALA A 269 10.25 6.90 -3.94
C ALA A 269 10.68 5.42 -3.86
N GLY A 270 9.99 4.65 -3.03
CA GLY A 270 10.15 3.22 -2.77
C GLY A 270 11.38 2.83 -1.95
N ALA A 271 12.18 3.82 -1.56
CA ALA A 271 13.39 3.61 -0.77
C ALA A 271 13.08 3.59 0.72
N TYR A 272 13.84 2.76 1.45
CA TYR A 272 13.77 2.67 2.90
C TYR A 272 15.16 2.64 3.51
N SER A 273 15.21 3.00 4.78
CA SER A 273 16.32 2.70 5.68
C SER A 273 15.80 1.67 6.68
N VAL A 274 16.36 0.46 6.63
CA VAL A 274 15.98 -0.66 7.49
C VAL A 274 17.05 -0.81 8.57
N ASP A 275 16.70 -0.50 9.82
CA ASP A 275 17.59 -0.70 10.96
C ASP A 275 17.40 -2.14 11.44
N VAL A 276 18.47 -2.94 11.40
CA VAL A 276 18.45 -4.38 11.72
C VAL A 276 19.43 -4.71 12.84
N GLN A 277 19.13 -5.75 13.61
CA GLN A 277 19.99 -6.30 14.65
C GLN A 277 20.19 -7.81 14.42
N PHE A 278 21.44 -8.19 14.17
CA PHE A 278 21.87 -9.56 13.96
C PHE A 278 21.93 -10.35 15.28
N SER A 279 21.93 -11.67 15.15
CA SER A 279 21.98 -12.62 16.27
C SER A 279 23.16 -12.36 17.24
N GLY A 280 24.31 -11.94 16.71
CA GLY A 280 25.49 -11.52 17.49
C GLY A 280 25.39 -10.16 18.17
N GLY A 281 24.21 -9.51 18.15
CA GLY A 281 23.99 -8.17 18.73
C GLY A 281 24.48 -7.01 17.88
N GLN A 282 25.15 -7.30 16.77
CA GLN A 282 25.59 -6.30 15.80
C GLN A 282 24.39 -5.59 15.19
N ARG A 283 24.48 -4.26 15.05
CA ARG A 283 23.45 -3.43 14.43
C ARG A 283 23.94 -2.85 13.12
N GLU A 284 23.03 -2.79 12.16
CA GLU A 284 23.30 -2.24 10.85
C GLU A 284 22.08 -1.50 10.31
N THR A 285 22.33 -0.53 9.46
CA THR A 285 21.29 0.14 8.68
C THR A 285 21.46 -0.26 7.23
N LEU A 286 20.47 -0.95 6.68
CA LEU A 286 20.39 -1.35 5.29
C LEU A 286 19.63 -0.29 4.48
N ALA A 287 20.29 0.29 3.49
CA ALA A 287 19.69 1.16 2.51
C ALA A 287 18.96 0.31 1.46
N TRP A 288 17.65 0.43 1.45
CA TRP A 288 16.74 -0.18 0.49
C TRP A 288 16.45 0.84 -0.60
N LYS A 289 16.79 0.56 -1.86
CA LYS A 289 16.62 1.50 -2.97
C LYS A 289 15.94 0.82 -4.14
N VAL A 290 14.85 1.40 -4.66
CA VAL A 290 14.26 0.90 -5.90
C VAL A 290 15.15 1.26 -7.09
N VAL A 291 15.50 0.25 -7.89
CA VAL A 291 16.34 0.38 -9.08
C VAL A 291 15.53 0.22 -10.36
N ASP A 292 14.48 -0.60 -10.34
CA ASP A 292 13.49 -0.74 -11.41
C ASP A 292 12.12 -1.00 -10.79
N ALA A 293 11.30 0.06 -10.70
CA ALA A 293 9.96 -0.03 -10.10
C ALA A 293 9.03 -0.96 -10.90
N LYS A 294 9.14 -0.96 -12.23
CA LYS A 294 8.29 -1.76 -13.12
C LYS A 294 8.52 -3.26 -12.94
N ARG A 295 9.76 -3.66 -12.67
CA ARG A 295 10.13 -5.06 -12.42
C ARG A 295 10.24 -5.39 -10.93
N SER A 296 9.92 -4.44 -10.05
CA SER A 296 10.08 -4.57 -8.60
C SER A 296 11.49 -5.03 -8.20
N VAL A 297 12.52 -4.38 -8.77
CA VAL A 297 13.92 -4.63 -8.43
C VAL A 297 14.43 -3.55 -7.49
N ILE A 298 15.04 -4.00 -6.39
CA ILE A 298 15.68 -3.17 -5.37
C ILE A 298 17.18 -3.43 -5.33
N GLU A 299 17.92 -2.47 -4.80
CA GLU A 299 19.27 -2.63 -4.29
C GLU A 299 19.21 -2.53 -2.77
N LEU A 300 19.70 -3.54 -2.07
CA LEU A 300 19.88 -3.54 -0.62
C LEU A 300 21.36 -3.38 -0.30
N ARG A 301 21.72 -2.28 0.34
CA ARG A 301 23.12 -1.92 0.63
C ARG A 301 23.33 -1.65 2.11
N GLY A 302 24.31 -2.31 2.69
CA GLY A 302 24.74 -2.14 4.07
C GLY A 302 26.16 -1.57 4.16
N ARG A 303 26.71 -1.56 5.36
CA ARG A 303 28.11 -1.27 5.67
C ARG A 303 28.95 -2.54 5.86
N THR A 304 28.33 -3.70 6.07
CA THR A 304 29.01 -4.95 6.42
C THR A 304 29.12 -5.88 5.22
N GLN A 305 30.02 -6.86 5.32
CA GLN A 305 30.54 -7.68 4.22
C GLN A 305 29.52 -8.04 3.13
N TYR A 306 28.43 -8.74 3.48
CA TYR A 306 27.49 -9.28 2.50
C TYR A 306 26.75 -8.18 1.72
N PHE A 307 26.29 -7.13 2.41
CA PHE A 307 25.54 -6.03 1.80
C PHE A 307 26.42 -4.81 1.44
N ALA A 308 27.73 -4.82 1.74
CA ALA A 308 28.62 -3.66 1.55
C ALA A 308 28.69 -3.20 0.09
N LYS A 309 28.61 -4.15 -0.85
CA LYS A 309 28.66 -3.86 -2.29
C LYS A 309 27.31 -3.46 -2.88
N GLY A 310 26.22 -3.62 -2.14
CA GLY A 310 24.85 -3.52 -2.65
C GLY A 310 24.48 -4.79 -3.42
N GLN A 311 23.44 -5.46 -2.97
CA GLN A 311 22.89 -6.65 -3.63
C GLN A 311 21.56 -6.31 -4.27
N LEU A 312 21.33 -6.81 -5.48
CA LEU A 312 20.09 -6.58 -6.20
C LEU A 312 19.12 -7.72 -5.92
N TYR A 313 17.86 -7.37 -5.63
CA TYR A 313 16.80 -8.36 -5.43
C TYR A 313 15.58 -8.00 -6.26
N VAL A 314 14.90 -9.02 -6.78
CA VAL A 314 13.57 -8.91 -7.38
C VAL A 314 12.55 -9.52 -6.44
N ARG A 315 11.34 -8.96 -6.39
CA ARG A 315 10.23 -9.60 -5.67
C ARG A 315 9.88 -10.95 -6.29
N GLU A 316 9.67 -11.97 -5.45
CA GLU A 316 9.46 -13.36 -5.89
C GLU A 316 8.30 -13.51 -6.89
N ASP A 317 7.19 -12.81 -6.66
CA ASP A 317 6.00 -12.80 -7.53
C ASP A 317 6.18 -12.03 -8.85
N LYS A 318 7.24 -11.22 -8.97
CA LYS A 318 7.53 -10.40 -10.17
C LYS A 318 8.71 -10.93 -10.99
N LYS A 319 9.30 -12.06 -10.61
CA LYS A 319 10.45 -12.63 -11.31
C LYS A 319 10.14 -13.26 -12.67
N GLY A 320 8.86 -13.50 -12.99
CA GLY A 320 8.39 -14.27 -14.16
C GLY A 320 8.80 -13.79 -15.57
N GLY A 321 9.57 -12.70 -15.69
CA GLY A 321 10.16 -12.23 -16.96
C GLY A 321 11.68 -12.07 -16.93
N ILE A 322 12.35 -12.54 -15.88
CA ILE A 322 13.80 -12.47 -15.73
C ILE A 322 14.41 -13.80 -16.20
N PRO A 323 15.32 -13.78 -17.20
CA PRO A 323 16.00 -14.98 -17.65
C PRO A 323 16.73 -15.68 -16.51
N VAL A 324 16.72 -17.02 -16.54
CA VAL A 324 17.44 -17.87 -15.58
C VAL A 324 18.69 -18.42 -16.26
N LYS A 325 19.83 -18.27 -15.60
CA LYS A 325 21.08 -18.94 -15.95
C LYS A 325 21.33 -20.06 -14.94
N LYS A 326 21.21 -21.29 -15.41
CA LYS A 326 21.57 -22.47 -14.62
C LYS A 326 23.07 -22.71 -14.72
N GLU A 327 23.72 -22.95 -13.60
CA GLU A 327 25.07 -23.48 -13.56
C GLU A 327 25.10 -24.89 -14.20
N LYS A 328 26.20 -25.22 -14.88
CA LYS A 328 26.39 -26.57 -15.42
C LYS A 328 26.85 -27.47 -14.28
N CYS A 329 25.96 -28.29 -13.77
CA CYS A 329 26.29 -29.28 -12.75
C CYS A 329 26.95 -30.49 -13.39
N GLU A 330 28.15 -30.87 -12.93
CA GLU A 330 28.72 -32.17 -13.28
C GLU A 330 27.93 -33.27 -12.54
N PRO A 331 27.57 -34.37 -13.22
CA PRO A 331 26.94 -35.49 -12.53
C PRO A 331 27.95 -36.08 -11.54
N HIS A 332 27.62 -36.04 -10.24
CA HIS A 332 28.35 -36.83 -9.25
C HIS A 332 28.06 -38.32 -9.50
N GLU A 333 29.07 -39.07 -9.94
CA GLU A 333 29.11 -40.54 -9.91
C GLU A 333 29.38 -41.07 -8.50
#